data_AF-A0A9E2IVS0-F1
#
_entry.id   AF-A0A9E2IVS0-F1
#
_cell.length_a   1.000
_cell.length_b   1.000
_cell.length_c   1.000
_cell.angle_alpha   90.00
_cell.angle_beta   90.00
_cell.angle_gamma   90.00
#
_symmetry.space_group_name_H-M   'P 1'
#
loop_
_entity.id
_entity.type
_entity.pdbx_description
1 polymer ?
#
loop_
_entity_poly.entity_id
_entity_poly.type
_entity_poly.pdbx_seq_one_letter_code
_entity_poly.pdbx_strand_id
1 'polypeptide(L)'
;LYLEPELKELMESLHRTRPMNCLFVFHLDGKRCGDFRRSWNTACTQIGIPGLLFHDLRRSAVRNMVRAGIPERVAMTISGHKTRSVFDRYNITSQDDLREAAQKRHEFYALQAGRLHFSYILPQKAQKVTALKAATP
;
A
#
# COMPACT_ATOMS: atom_id res chain seq x y z
N LEU A 1 8.27 13.37 9.09
CA LEU A 1 8.63 12.63 7.86
C LEU A 1 8.29 11.16 8.10
N TYR A 2 7.46 10.56 7.25
CA TYR A 2 7.16 9.13 7.33
C TYR A 2 8.16 8.40 6.43
N LEU A 3 9.05 7.63 7.04
CA LEU A 3 10.08 6.85 6.36
C LEU A 3 10.03 5.43 6.92
N GLU A 4 10.23 4.44 6.05
CA GLU A 4 10.46 3.06 6.48
C GLU A 4 11.68 3.00 7.42
N PRO A 5 11.70 2.09 8.42
CA PRO A 5 12.77 2.04 9.42
C PRO A 5 14.17 1.93 8.80
N GLU A 6 14.35 1.03 7.83
CA GLU A 6 15.62 0.83 7.13
C GLU A 6 16.08 2.11 6.40
N LEU A 7 15.16 2.79 5.71
CA LEU A 7 15.46 4.04 5.02
C LEU A 7 15.81 5.15 6.01
N LYS A 8 15.12 5.22 7.15
CA LYS A 8 15.40 6.19 8.21
C LYS A 8 16.82 5.97 8.76
N GLU A 9 17.18 4.74 9.10
CA GLU A 9 18.51 4.40 9.60
C GLU A 9 19.61 4.77 8.62
N LEU A 10 19.40 4.47 7.33
CA LEU A 10 20.32 4.87 6.27
C LEU A 10 20.48 6.39 6.21
N MET A 11 19.37 7.15 6.19
CA MET A 11 19.41 8.62 6.12
C MET A 11 20.09 9.23 7.35
N GLU A 12 19.86 8.68 8.55
CA GLU A 12 20.55 9.09 9.77
C GLU A 12 22.06 8.78 9.71
N SER A 13 22.44 7.62 9.18
CA SER A 13 23.84 7.27 8.99
C SER A 13 24.57 8.27 8.07
N LEU A 14 23.93 8.64 6.96
CA LEU A 14 24.48 9.60 5.99
C LEU A 14 24.54 11.01 6.58
N HIS A 15 23.56 11.38 7.40
CA HIS A 15 23.57 12.67 8.08
C HIS A 15 24.73 12.77 9.08
N ARG A 16 25.03 11.70 9.83
CA ARG A 16 26.13 11.66 10.79
C ARG A 16 27.50 11.80 10.14
N THR A 17 27.69 11.25 8.94
CA THR A 17 28.98 11.29 8.22
C THR A 17 29.14 12.51 7.31
N ARG A 18 28.10 13.35 7.19
CA ARG A 18 28.11 14.53 6.33
C ARG A 18 29.13 15.59 6.84
N PRO A 19 29.96 16.17 5.96
CA PRO A 19 30.82 17.29 6.32
C PRO A 19 30.00 18.49 6.81
N MET A 20 30.45 19.13 7.90
CA MET A 20 29.74 20.23 8.57
C MET A 20 29.34 21.37 7.61
N ASN A 21 30.17 21.64 6.58
CA ASN A 21 29.96 22.71 5.61
C ASN A 21 29.32 22.27 4.29
N CYS A 22 28.78 21.04 4.21
CA CYS A 22 28.08 20.55 3.03
C CYS A 22 26.60 20.92 3.09
N LEU A 23 26.06 21.57 2.06
CA LEU A 23 24.63 21.92 1.97
C LEU A 23 23.75 20.80 1.38
N PHE A 24 24.36 19.80 0.75
CA PHE A 24 23.63 18.78 0.00
C PHE A 24 23.38 17.53 0.87
N VAL A 25 22.17 16.96 0.75
CA VAL A 25 21.84 15.67 1.39
C VAL A 25 22.57 14.53 0.69
N PHE A 26 22.57 14.53 -0.65
CA PHE A 26 23.35 13.60 -1.46
C PHE A 26 24.56 14.33 -2.04
N HIS A 27 25.76 13.87 -1.69
CA HIS A 27 27.01 14.49 -2.11
C HIS A 27 28.11 13.45 -2.33
N LEU A 28 29.14 13.85 -3.07
CA LEU A 28 30.43 13.16 -3.13
C LEU A 28 31.47 14.12 -2.54
N ASP A 29 31.97 13.81 -1.35
CA ASP A 29 32.97 14.64 -0.63
C ASP A 29 32.59 16.13 -0.51
N GLY A 30 31.35 16.40 -0.09
CA GLY A 30 30.82 17.75 0.07
C GLY A 30 30.39 18.45 -1.23
N LYS A 31 30.64 17.84 -2.40
CA LYS A 31 30.26 18.38 -3.70
C LYS A 31 28.92 17.83 -4.16
N ARG A 32 28.17 18.63 -4.90
CA ARG A 32 26.90 18.23 -5.52
C ARG A 32 27.12 17.00 -6.41
N CYS A 33 26.25 16.00 -6.29
CA CYS A 33 26.23 14.90 -7.25
C CYS A 33 25.99 15.43 -8.67
N GLY A 34 26.83 14.99 -9.61
CA GLY A 34 26.69 15.27 -11.03
C GLY A 34 25.66 14.38 -11.71
N ASP A 35 25.84 14.13 -13.01
CA ASP A 35 25.02 13.13 -13.71
C ASP A 35 25.38 11.71 -13.24
N PHE A 36 24.39 11.00 -12.70
CA PHE A 36 24.54 9.64 -12.20
C PHE A 36 24.04 8.57 -13.19
N ARG A 37 23.58 8.94 -14.39
CA ARG A 37 23.05 7.96 -15.37
C ARG A 37 24.08 6.90 -15.75
N ARG A 38 25.36 7.27 -15.82
CA ARG A 38 26.44 6.33 -16.12
C ARG A 38 26.57 5.28 -15.01
N SER A 39 26.68 5.70 -13.75
CA SER A 39 26.79 4.78 -12.62
C SER A 39 25.52 3.93 -12.47
N TRP A 40 24.35 4.50 -12.73
CA TRP A 40 23.09 3.78 -12.77
C TRP A 40 23.09 2.66 -13.82
N ASN A 41 23.48 2.97 -15.07
CA ASN A 41 23.55 1.98 -16.14
C ASN A 41 24.56 0.87 -15.81
N THR A 42 25.73 1.23 -15.27
CA THR A 42 26.73 0.25 -14.81
C THR A 42 26.16 -0.66 -13.74
N ALA A 43 25.47 -0.12 -12.72
CA ALA A 43 24.84 -0.92 -11.68
C ALA A 43 23.77 -1.86 -12.26
N CYS A 44 22.93 -1.36 -13.17
CA CYS A 44 21.90 -2.15 -13.86
C CYS A 44 22.50 -3.31 -14.66
N THR A 45 23.62 -3.08 -15.37
CA THR A 45 24.34 -4.13 -16.08
C THR A 45 24.92 -5.16 -15.10
N GLN A 46 25.49 -4.73 -13.97
CA GLN A 46 26.08 -5.63 -12.98
C GLN A 46 25.05 -6.54 -12.31
N ILE A 47 23.83 -6.05 -12.08
CA ILE A 47 22.73 -6.86 -11.52
C ILE A 47 21.94 -7.65 -12.59
N GLY A 48 22.38 -7.62 -13.85
CA GLY A 48 21.76 -8.38 -14.94
C GLY A 48 20.42 -7.82 -15.44
N ILE A 49 20.11 -6.55 -15.16
CA ILE A 49 18.88 -5.88 -15.59
C ILE A 49 19.23 -4.65 -16.45
N PRO A 50 19.88 -4.82 -17.61
CA PRO A 50 20.21 -3.71 -18.48
C PRO A 50 18.93 -3.03 -19.00
N GLY A 51 18.96 -1.70 -19.08
CA GLY A 51 17.84 -0.90 -19.60
C GLY A 51 16.81 -0.47 -18.55
N LEU A 52 16.94 -0.88 -17.29
CA LEU A 52 16.12 -0.34 -16.19
C LEU A 52 16.34 1.17 -16.06
N LEU A 53 15.29 1.96 -16.24
CA LEU A 53 15.38 3.40 -16.15
C LEU A 53 15.19 3.83 -14.69
N PHE A 54 15.92 4.86 -14.24
CA PHE A 54 15.79 5.34 -12.87
C PHE A 54 14.34 5.75 -12.52
N HIS A 55 13.60 6.25 -13.51
CA HIS A 55 12.19 6.62 -13.31
C HIS A 55 11.26 5.42 -13.12
N ASP A 56 11.67 4.21 -13.50
CA ASP A 56 10.88 3.00 -13.27
C ASP A 56 10.80 2.68 -11.78
N LEU A 57 11.79 3.06 -10.96
CA LEU A 57 11.72 2.91 -9.50
C LEU A 57 10.49 3.62 -8.93
N ARG A 58 10.21 4.83 -9.42
CA ARG A 58 9.02 5.58 -9.01
C ARG A 58 7.73 4.88 -9.44
N ARG A 59 7.71 4.27 -10.63
CA ARG A 59 6.55 3.51 -11.12
C ARG A 59 6.31 2.28 -10.24
N SER A 60 7.37 1.54 -9.92
CA SER A 60 7.32 0.39 -9.02
C SER A 60 6.85 0.78 -7.62
N ALA A 61 7.36 1.89 -7.06
CA ALA A 61 6.90 2.38 -5.75
C ALA A 61 5.39 2.68 -5.75
N VAL A 62 4.89 3.36 -6.78
CA VAL A 62 3.44 3.65 -6.92
C VAL A 62 2.62 2.37 -7.01
N ARG A 63 3.03 1.43 -7.87
CA ARG A 63 2.36 0.13 -8.03
C ARG A 63 2.34 -0.67 -6.73
N ASN A 64 3.46 -0.70 -6.01
CA ASN A 64 3.58 -1.42 -4.74
C ASN A 64 2.67 -0.82 -3.66
N MET A 65 2.56 0.51 -3.59
CA MET A 65 1.62 1.17 -2.66
C MET A 65 0.18 0.75 -2.93
N VAL A 66 -0.26 0.75 -4.20
CA VAL A 66 -1.63 0.34 -4.57
C VAL A 66 -1.89 -1.12 -4.21
N ARG A 67 -0.92 -2.01 -4.48
CA ARG A 67 -1.01 -3.45 -4.14
C ARG A 67 -1.04 -3.70 -2.63
N ALA A 68 -0.31 -2.90 -1.87
CA ALA A 68 -0.37 -2.91 -0.41
C ALA A 68 -1.73 -2.40 0.14
N GLY A 69 -2.66 -1.98 -0.73
CA GLY A 69 -3.98 -1.48 -0.35
C GLY A 69 -3.99 -0.01 0.06
N ILE A 70 -2.91 0.73 -0.18
CA ILE A 70 -2.87 2.17 0.10
C ILE A 70 -3.82 2.89 -0.87
N PRO A 71 -4.73 3.74 -0.38
CA PRO A 71 -5.64 4.47 -1.25
C PRO A 71 -4.87 5.32 -2.27
N GLU A 72 -5.32 5.31 -3.53
CA GLU A 72 -4.64 5.98 -4.65
C GLU A 72 -4.36 7.47 -4.35
N ARG A 73 -5.28 8.16 -3.67
CA ARG A 73 -5.11 9.55 -3.26
C ARG A 73 -3.90 9.73 -2.33
N VAL A 74 -3.71 8.82 -1.38
CA VAL A 74 -2.57 8.83 -0.45
C VAL A 74 -1.30 8.50 -1.20
N ALA A 75 -1.31 7.48 -2.06
CA ALA A 75 -0.17 7.11 -2.89
C ALA A 75 0.27 8.27 -3.81
N MET A 76 -0.69 9.02 -4.39
CA MET A 76 -0.42 10.23 -5.17
C MET A 76 0.21 11.34 -4.32
N THR A 77 -0.25 11.56 -3.08
CA THR A 77 0.34 12.53 -2.16
C THR A 77 1.77 12.15 -1.79
N ILE A 78 2.02 10.90 -1.42
CA ILE A 78 3.35 10.38 -1.07
C ILE A 78 4.32 10.55 -2.25
N SER A 79 3.88 10.14 -3.44
CA SER A 79 4.71 10.26 -4.63
C SER A 79 4.80 11.70 -5.15
N GLY A 80 3.90 12.62 -4.80
CA GLY A 80 3.90 13.99 -5.31
C GLY A 80 3.33 14.13 -6.73
N HIS A 81 2.36 13.29 -7.11
CA HIS A 81 1.64 13.45 -8.37
C HIS A 81 0.63 14.59 -8.28
N LYS A 82 0.77 15.60 -9.16
CA LYS A 82 -0.18 16.72 -9.24
C LYS A 82 -1.47 16.34 -9.97
N THR A 83 -1.40 15.48 -10.98
CA THR A 83 -2.54 15.05 -11.79
C THR A 83 -2.72 13.54 -11.75
N ARG A 84 -3.98 13.10 -11.80
CA ARG A 84 -4.35 11.68 -11.83
C ARG A 84 -3.93 10.99 -13.13
N SER A 85 -3.91 11.69 -14.25
CA SER A 85 -3.51 11.14 -15.55
C SER A 85 -2.09 10.55 -15.57
N VAL A 86 -1.16 11.10 -14.77
CA VAL A 86 0.20 10.55 -14.67
C VAL A 86 0.23 9.31 -13.78
N PHE A 87 -0.59 9.27 -12.74
CA PHE A 87 -0.73 8.14 -11.84
C PHE A 87 -1.34 6.93 -12.55
N ASP A 88 -2.44 7.12 -13.28
CA ASP A 88 -3.14 6.06 -14.00
C ASP A 88 -2.23 5.37 -15.04
N ARG A 89 -1.31 6.12 -15.66
CA ARG A 89 -0.31 5.56 -16.59
C ARG A 89 0.62 4.52 -15.96
N TYR A 90 0.84 4.63 -14.64
CA TYR A 90 1.71 3.71 -13.90
C TYR A 90 0.93 2.56 -13.25
N ASN A 91 -0.37 2.75 -13.01
CA ASN A 91 -1.26 1.72 -12.49
C ASN A 91 -1.87 0.86 -13.61
N ILE A 92 -1.03 0.26 -14.45
CA ILE A 92 -1.51 -0.68 -15.49
C ILE A 92 -2.01 -1.94 -14.78
N THR A 93 -3.32 -2.12 -14.71
CA THR A 93 -3.95 -3.27 -14.06
C THR A 93 -3.52 -4.58 -14.76
N SER A 94 -2.95 -5.53 -14.01
CA SER A 94 -2.66 -6.88 -14.53
C SER A 94 -3.82 -7.84 -14.28
N GLN A 95 -3.84 -8.98 -14.98
CA GLN A 95 -4.81 -10.04 -14.74
C GLN A 95 -4.77 -10.57 -13.29
N ASP A 96 -3.58 -10.58 -12.68
CA ASP A 96 -3.42 -10.97 -11.28
C ASP A 96 -4.05 -9.94 -10.33
N ASP A 97 -3.95 -8.64 -10.65
CA ASP A 97 -4.58 -7.59 -9.84
C ASP A 97 -6.13 -7.74 -9.86
N LEU A 98 -6.71 -8.14 -11.01
CA LEU A 98 -8.15 -8.44 -11.12
C LEU A 98 -8.56 -9.69 -10.32
N ARG A 99 -7.73 -10.74 -10.35
CA ARG A 99 -7.96 -11.96 -9.57
C ARG A 99 -7.93 -11.66 -8.08
N GLU A 100 -6.93 -10.90 -7.63
CA GLU A 100 -6.78 -10.48 -6.23
C GLU A 100 -7.97 -9.62 -5.78
N ALA A 101 -8.42 -8.69 -6.62
CA ALA A 101 -9.61 -7.88 -6.33
C ALA A 101 -10.88 -8.73 -6.17
N ALA A 102 -11.07 -9.73 -7.05
CA ALA A 102 -12.19 -10.66 -6.94
C ALA A 102 -12.14 -11.47 -5.64
N GLN A 103 -10.95 -11.94 -5.25
CA GLN A 103 -10.74 -12.71 -4.02
C GLN A 103 -10.99 -11.86 -2.76
N LYS A 104 -10.39 -10.67 -2.66
CA LYS A 104 -10.61 -9.72 -1.55
C LYS A 104 -12.09 -9.38 -1.39
N ARG A 105 -12.81 -9.21 -2.50
CA ARG A 105 -14.26 -8.98 -2.50
C ARG A 105 -15.02 -10.19 -1.94
N HIS A 106 -14.67 -11.40 -2.37
CA HIS A 106 -15.30 -12.64 -1.88
C HIS A 106 -15.09 -12.81 -0.37
N GLU A 107 -13.86 -12.64 0.11
CA GLU A 107 -13.52 -12.71 1.53
C GLU A 107 -14.29 -11.69 2.37
N PHE A 108 -14.43 -10.46 1.88
CA PHE A 108 -15.24 -9.43 2.54
C PHE A 108 -16.71 -9.84 2.70
N TYR A 109 -17.33 -10.38 1.64
CA TYR A 109 -18.71 -10.86 1.72
C TYR A 109 -18.88 -12.06 2.66
N ALA A 110 -17.92 -12.98 2.68
CA ALA A 110 -17.93 -14.12 3.60
C ALA A 110 -17.87 -13.64 5.07
N LEU A 111 -16.99 -12.68 5.38
CA LEU A 111 -16.91 -12.04 6.70
C LEU A 111 -18.21 -11.30 7.07
N GLN A 112 -18.81 -10.57 6.13
CA GLN A 112 -20.06 -9.86 6.35
C GLN A 112 -21.23 -10.82 6.60
N ALA A 113 -21.32 -11.92 5.86
CA ALA A 113 -22.33 -12.96 6.04
C ALA A 113 -22.21 -13.62 7.42
N GLY A 114 -20.99 -13.92 7.88
CA GLY A 114 -20.75 -14.40 9.24
C GLY A 114 -21.17 -13.40 10.33
N ARG A 115 -20.91 -12.10 10.11
CA ARG A 115 -21.33 -11.03 11.02
C ARG A 115 -22.86 -10.91 11.10
N LEU A 116 -23.54 -11.05 9.96
CA LEU A 116 -25.01 -11.01 9.89
C LEU A 116 -25.63 -12.25 10.53
N HIS A 117 -25.03 -13.44 10.35
CA HIS A 117 -25.49 -14.68 10.98
C HIS A 117 -25.46 -14.60 12.51
N PHE A 118 -24.47 -13.93 13.12
CA PHE A 118 -24.43 -13.72 14.58
C PHE A 118 -25.51 -12.75 15.07
N SER A 119 -25.87 -11.75 14.26
CA SER A 119 -26.91 -10.76 14.60
C SER A 119 -28.36 -11.26 14.40
N TYR A 120 -28.56 -12.37 13.68
CA TYR A 120 -29.87 -12.95 13.33
C TYR A 120 -30.10 -14.32 13.99
N ILE A 121 -29.70 -14.51 15.26
CA ILE A 121 -30.26 -15.61 16.05
C ILE A 121 -31.74 -15.29 16.31
N LEU A 122 -32.63 -15.91 15.56
CA LEU A 122 -34.09 -15.88 15.76
C LEU A 122 -34.41 -16.25 17.22
N PRO A 123 -35.30 -15.53 17.91
CA PRO A 123 -35.78 -15.97 19.22
C PRO A 123 -36.39 -17.35 19.07
N GLN A 124 -35.85 -18.33 19.80
CA GLN A 124 -36.39 -19.68 19.84
C GLN A 124 -37.87 -19.60 20.23
N LYS A 125 -38.74 -20.21 19.42
CA LYS A 125 -40.19 -20.25 19.61
C LYS A 125 -40.53 -20.47 21.09
N ALA A 126 -41.05 -19.42 21.74
CA ALA A 126 -41.62 -19.53 23.07
C ALA A 126 -42.67 -20.65 23.07
N GLN A 127 -42.53 -21.59 23.99
CA GLN A 127 -43.44 -22.72 24.16
C GLN A 127 -44.88 -22.21 24.30
N LYS A 128 -45.80 -22.81 23.53
CA LYS A 128 -47.24 -22.65 23.72
C LYS A 128 -47.58 -23.08 25.15
N VAL A 129 -47.96 -22.15 26.01
CA VAL A 129 -48.54 -22.49 27.31
C VAL A 129 -50.02 -22.80 27.07
N THR A 130 -50.37 -24.07 27.29
CA THR A 130 -51.73 -24.62 27.18
C THR A 130 -52.60 -24.16 28.35
N ALA A 131 -53.89 -24.00 28.06
CA ALA A 131 -54.94 -23.33 28.82
C ALA A 131 -55.25 -23.86 30.25
N LEU A 132 -55.89 -23.00 31.05
CA LEU A 132 -56.88 -23.42 32.05
C LEU A 132 -58.14 -22.54 31.95
N LYS A 133 -59.29 -23.17 31.71
CA LYS A 133 -60.64 -22.62 31.92
C LYS A 133 -61.11 -22.99 33.32
N ALA A 134 -61.72 -22.06 34.05
CA ALA A 134 -62.70 -22.31 35.11
C ALA A 134 -63.54 -21.02 35.24
N ALA A 135 -64.77 -20.97 34.70
CA ALA A 135 -66.02 -21.42 35.30
C ALA A 135 -66.49 -20.52 36.47
N THR A 136 -67.47 -19.67 36.14
CA THR A 136 -68.34 -18.88 37.03
C THR A 136 -69.10 -19.77 38.03
N PRO A 137 -69.60 -19.18 39.11
CA PRO A 137 -71.04 -18.97 39.18
C PRO A 137 -71.45 -17.49 39.30
#